data_AF-A0A380HQ06-F1
#
_entry.id   AF-A0A380HQ06-F1
#
_cell.length_a   1.000
_cell.length_b   1.000
_cell.length_c   1.000
_cell.angle_alpha   90.00
_cell.angle_beta   90.00
_cell.angle_gamma   90.00
#
_symmetry.space_group_name_H-M   'P 1'
#
loop_
_entity.id
_entity.type
_entity.pdbx_description
1 polymer ?
#
loop_
_entity_poly.entity_id
_entity_poly.type
_entity_poly.pdbx_seq_one_letter_code
_entity_poly.pdbx_strand_id
1 'polypeptide(L)' 'MEPNLDWNKDFQEFQDILNSGIHPEWLYNAKANMILNPAYTGQGKQFFFTKDIIKASKTIPFF' A
#
# COMPACT_ATOMS: atom_id res chain seq x y z
N MET A 1 7.44 0.03 13.62
CA MET A 1 7.11 -1.36 13.27
C MET A 1 7.23 -1.46 11.76
N GLU A 2 7.94 -2.46 11.23
CA GLU A 2 8.02 -2.64 9.78
C GLU A 2 6.83 -3.50 9.32
N PRO A 3 6.10 -3.09 8.25
CA PRO A 3 5.01 -3.90 7.71
C PRO A 3 5.51 -5.28 7.27
N ASN A 4 4.74 -6.31 7.59
CA ASN A 4 4.96 -7.67 7.10
C ASN A 4 4.46 -7.80 5.65
N LEU A 5 5.19 -7.19 4.72
CA LEU A 5 4.99 -7.27 3.28
C LEU A 5 6.16 -7.97 2.61
N ASP A 6 5.87 -8.67 1.50
CA ASP A 6 6.92 -9.19 0.63
C ASP A 6 7.47 -8.06 -0.25
N TRP A 7 8.46 -7.35 0.25
CA TRP A 7 9.09 -6.20 -0.42
C TRP A 7 9.81 -6.55 -1.73
N ASN A 8 9.96 -7.83 -2.07
CA ASN A 8 10.56 -8.26 -3.33
C ASN A 8 9.54 -8.37 -4.48
N LYS A 9 8.24 -8.36 -4.20
CA LYS A 9 7.21 -8.35 -5.26
C LYS A 9 7.16 -7.00 -5.94
N ASP A 10 6.81 -6.99 -7.22
CA ASP A 10 6.52 -5.76 -7.95
C ASP A 10 5.21 -5.10 -7.49
N PHE A 11 4.24 -5.91 -7.09
CA PHE A 11 2.90 -5.49 -6.71
C PHE A 11 2.46 -6.09 -5.37
N GLN A 12 1.70 -5.32 -4.61
CA GLN A 12 0.97 -5.77 -3.42
C GLN A 12 -0.52 -5.64 -3.66
N GLU A 13 -1.30 -6.65 -3.27
CA GLU A 13 -2.75 -6.55 -3.24
C GLU A 13 -3.18 -5.66 -2.06
N PHE A 14 -4.25 -4.88 -2.24
CA PHE A 14 -4.86 -4.07 -1.19
C PHE A 14 -5.07 -4.83 0.13
N GLN A 15 -5.62 -6.05 0.06
CA GLN A 15 -5.89 -6.84 1.26
C GLN A 15 -4.60 -7.34 1.93
N ASP A 16 -3.55 -7.63 1.15
CA ASP A 16 -2.24 -8.00 1.68
C ASP A 16 -1.62 -6.82 2.45
N ILE A 17 -1.77 -5.59 1.93
CA ILE A 17 -1.32 -4.37 2.62
C ILE A 17 -2.07 -4.18 3.93
N LEU A 18 -3.41 -4.34 3.94
CA LEU A 18 -4.20 -4.25 5.17
C LEU A 18 -3.83 -5.33 6.20
N ASN A 19 -3.45 -6.51 5.74
CA ASN A 19 -3.07 -7.64 6.60
C ASN A 19 -1.60 -7.62 7.03
N SER A 20 -0.81 -6.65 6.57
CA SER A 20 0.63 -6.55 6.84
C SER A 20 0.99 -5.96 8.21
N GLY A 21 -0.01 -5.52 8.98
CA GLY A 21 0.18 -4.79 10.23
C GLY A 21 0.32 -3.27 10.06
N ILE A 22 0.15 -2.73 8.85
CA ILE A 22 -0.06 -1.30 8.63
C ILE A 22 -1.42 -0.90 9.19
N HIS A 23 -1.49 0.23 9.91
CA HIS A 23 -2.77 0.77 10.35
C HIS A 23 -3.65 1.08 9.11
N PRO A 24 -4.89 0.56 9.00
CA PRO A 24 -5.71 0.70 7.79
C PRO A 24 -5.90 2.15 7.33
N GLU A 25 -5.95 3.08 8.29
CA GLU A 25 -6.08 4.51 8.03
C GLU A 25 -4.94 5.07 7.18
N TRP A 26 -3.74 4.51 7.29
CA TRP A 26 -2.61 4.88 6.43
C TRP A 26 -2.95 4.68 4.95
N LEU A 27 -3.46 3.49 4.61
CA LEU A 27 -3.77 3.13 3.23
C LEU A 27 -4.95 3.94 2.69
N TYR A 28 -5.96 4.19 3.53
CA TYR A 28 -7.08 5.05 3.17
C TYR A 28 -6.65 6.50 2.96
N ASN A 29 -5.85 7.08 3.85
CA ASN A 29 -5.35 8.45 3.72
C ASN A 29 -4.41 8.60 2.52
N ALA A 30 -3.50 7.66 2.30
CA ALA A 30 -2.58 7.69 1.17
C ALA A 30 -3.34 7.67 -0.17
N LYS A 31 -4.42 6.89 -0.28
CA LYS A 31 -5.29 6.87 -1.46
C LYS A 31 -6.14 8.14 -1.60
N ALA A 32 -6.80 8.57 -0.53
CA ALA A 32 -7.67 9.75 -0.54
C ALA A 32 -6.93 11.02 -0.95
N ASN A 33 -5.66 11.14 -0.53
CA ASN A 33 -4.80 12.27 -0.88
C ASN A 33 -4.00 12.06 -2.19
N MET A 34 -4.30 11.02 -2.97
CA MET A 34 -3.63 10.68 -4.24
C MET A 34 -2.10 10.47 -4.13
N ILE A 35 -1.60 10.20 -2.91
CA ILE A 35 -0.19 9.92 -2.64
C ILE A 35 0.15 8.49 -3.10
N LEU A 36 -0.79 7.56 -2.96
CA LEU A 36 -0.69 6.19 -3.43
C LEU A 36 -1.88 5.85 -4.32
N ASN A 37 -1.60 5.55 -5.60
CA ASN A 37 -2.62 5.19 -6.57
C ASN A 37 -2.52 3.71 -6.94
N PRO A 38 -3.66 3.02 -7.20
CA PRO A 38 -3.63 1.65 -7.68
C PRO A 38 -2.94 1.59 -9.05
N ALA A 39 -2.03 0.64 -9.20
CA ALA A 39 -1.34 0.36 -10.46
C ALA A 39 -2.30 -0.27 -11.48
N TYR A 40 -3.13 -1.21 -11.01
CA TYR A 40 -4.21 -1.78 -11.79
C TYR A 40 -5.32 -2.32 -10.87
N THR A 41 -6.51 -2.46 -11.45
CA THR A 41 -7.67 -3.08 -10.81
C THR A 41 -8.13 -4.26 -11.66
N GLY A 42 -8.46 -5.38 -11.03
CA GLY A 42 -8.86 -6.60 -11.73
C GLY A 42 -9.60 -7.54 -10.82
N GLN A 43 -10.72 -8.11 -11.31
CA GLN A 43 -11.54 -9.07 -10.55
C GLN A 43 -11.97 -8.59 -9.15
N GLY A 44 -12.27 -7.28 -9.03
CA GLY A 44 -12.64 -6.67 -7.74
C GLY A 44 -11.47 -6.40 -6.79
N LYS A 45 -10.23 -6.71 -7.18
CA LYS A 45 -9.01 -6.45 -6.42
C LYS A 45 -8.30 -5.20 -6.90
N GLN A 46 -7.58 -4.56 -6.00
CA GLN A 46 -6.70 -3.43 -6.31
C GLN A 46 -5.27 -3.80 -5.99
N PHE A 47 -4.37 -3.47 -6.89
CA PHE A 47 -2.95 -3.75 -6.75
C PHE A 47 -2.15 -2.47 -6.81
N PHE A 48 -1.09 -2.39 -6.01
CA PHE A 48 -0.23 -1.23 -5.86
C PHE A 48 1.20 -1.63 -6.13
N PHE A 49 1.96 -0.78 -6.83
CA PHE A 49 3.39 -1.03 -6.97
C PHE A 49 4.08 -0.95 -5.62
N THR A 50 4.92 -1.93 -5.30
CA THR A 50 5.68 -1.94 -4.05
C THR A 50 6.60 -0.72 -3.92
N LYS A 51 7.22 -0.29 -5.03
CA LYS A 51 8.00 0.96 -5.08
C LYS A 51 7.18 2.21 -4.72
N ASP A 52 5.89 2.25 -5.08
CA ASP A 52 5.04 3.40 -4.83
C ASP A 52 4.56 3.41 -3.38
N ILE A 53 4.35 2.24 -2.77
CA ILE A 53 4.12 2.09 -1.32
C ILE A 53 5.33 2.63 -0.53
N ILE A 54 6.55 2.27 -0.92
CA ILE A 54 7.80 2.78 -0.29
C ILE A 54 7.94 4.29 -0.50
N LYS A 55 7.51 4.82 -1.65
CA LYS A 55 7.54 6.27 -1.90
C LYS A 55 6.49 7.00 -1.06
N ALA A 56 5.28 6.45 -0.95
CA ALA A 56 4.20 6.99 -0.13
C ALA A 56 4.58 7.00 1.36
N SER A 57 5.27 5.96 1.84
CA SER A 57 5.70 5.85 3.24
C SER A 57 6.71 6.92 3.68
N LYS A 58 7.42 7.52 2.72
CA LYS A 58 8.29 8.69 2.96
C LYS A 58 7.51 9.99 3.16
N THR A 59 6.26 10.04 2.72
CA THR A 59 5.37 11.21 2.84
C THR A 59 4.45 11.07 4.05
N ILE A 60 3.83 9.91 4.22
CA ILE A 60 3.03 9.54 5.39
C ILE A 60 3.67 8.29 5.99
N PRO A 61 4.27 8.32 7.18
CA PRO A 61 4.84 7.12 7.79
C PRO A 61 3.77 6.13 8.29
N PHE A 62 4.11 4.84 8.36
CA PHE A 62 3.19 3.72 8.64
C PHE A 62 2.63 3.62 10.08
N PHE A 63 2.83 4.62 10.94
CA PHE A 63 2.73 4.57 12.42
C PHE A 63 1.72 3.57 13.02
#